data_AF-A0A1E8Q1Q3-F1
#
_entry.id   AF-A0A1E8Q1Q3-F1
#
_cell.length_a   1.000
_cell.length_b   1.000
_cell.length_c   1.000
_cell.angle_alpha   90.00
_cell.angle_beta   90.00
_cell.angle_gamma   90.00
#
_symmetry.space_group_name_H-M   'P 1'
#
loop_
_entity.id
_entity.type
_entity.pdbx_description
1 polymer ?
#
loop_
_entity_poly.entity_id
_entity_poly.type
_entity_poly.pdbx_seq_one_letter_code
_entity_poly.pdbx_strand_id
1 'polypeptide(L)'
;MNDVEVDTMLQAIRDANADVLAAGRRGPGTEAAQERLQHAVDRARAAGLNWGPIAAAIGIARGAAYHRYQRDRRFGWSAAHA
;
A
#
# COMPACT_ATOMS: atom_id res chain seq x y z
N MET A 1 -10.05 -15.29 -4.90
CA MET A 1 -9.33 -14.81 -3.72
C MET A 1 -10.22 -15.08 -2.53
N ASN A 2 -9.74 -15.90 -1.61
CA ASN A 2 -10.50 -16.36 -0.45
C ASN A 2 -10.31 -15.40 0.73
N ASP A 3 -11.19 -15.44 1.74
CA ASP A 3 -11.18 -14.46 2.85
C ASP A 3 -9.84 -14.40 3.60
N VAL A 4 -9.16 -15.53 3.76
CA VAL A 4 -7.83 -15.62 4.40
C VAL A 4 -6.76 -14.86 3.61
N GLU A 5 -6.79 -14.94 2.28
CA GLU A 5 -5.84 -14.22 1.42
C GLU A 5 -6.09 -12.72 1.48
N VAL A 6 -7.37 -12.31 1.50
CA VAL A 6 -7.78 -10.91 1.65
C VAL A 6 -7.26 -10.36 2.98
N ASP A 7 -7.49 -11.06 4.09
CA ASP A 7 -7.03 -10.62 5.40
C ASP A 7 -5.50 -10.55 5.47
N THR A 8 -4.79 -11.53 4.90
CA THR A 8 -3.33 -11.53 4.83
C THR A 8 -2.79 -10.30 4.07
N MET A 9 -3.41 -9.95 2.95
CA MET A 9 -3.03 -8.76 2.18
C MET A 9 -3.33 -7.46 2.94
N LEU A 10 -4.48 -7.40 3.62
CA LEU A 10 -4.83 -6.23 4.44
C LEU A 10 -3.92 -6.10 5.65
N GLN A 11 -3.50 -7.21 6.26
CA GLN A 11 -2.57 -7.20 7.36
C GLN A 11 -1.19 -6.69 6.92
N ALA A 12 -0.67 -7.16 5.78
CA ALA A 12 0.57 -6.65 5.22
C ALA A 12 0.53 -5.14 4.94
N ILE A 13 -0.63 -4.61 4.52
CA ILE A 13 -0.84 -3.16 4.34
C ILE A 13 -0.80 -2.43 5.70
N ARG A 14 -1.44 -2.98 6.74
CA ARG A 14 -1.44 -2.39 8.09
C ARG A 14 -0.02 -2.34 8.65
N ASP A 15 0.74 -3.41 8.53
CA ASP A 15 2.10 -3.51 9.04
C ASP A 15 3.02 -2.49 8.34
N ALA A 16 2.94 -2.39 7.01
CA ALA A 16 3.70 -1.39 6.25
C ALA A 16 3.28 0.05 6.59
N ASN A 17 1.99 0.29 6.87
CA ASN A 17 1.53 1.61 7.32
C ASN A 17 2.04 1.94 8.73
N ALA A 18 2.11 0.95 9.63
CA ALA A 18 2.70 1.12 10.95
C ALA A 18 4.19 1.49 10.86
N ASP A 19 4.95 0.85 9.96
CA ASP A 19 6.35 1.20 9.69
C ASP A 19 6.49 2.66 9.23
N VAL A 20 5.62 3.12 8.33
CA VAL A 20 5.61 4.53 7.87
C VAL A 20 5.33 5.49 9.02
N LEU A 21 4.37 5.15 9.88
CA LEU A 21 4.04 5.96 11.05
C LEU A 21 5.19 5.99 12.07
N ALA A 22 5.86 4.85 12.27
CA ALA A 22 7.00 4.73 13.18
C ALA A 22 8.26 5.46 12.68
N ALA A 23 8.53 5.42 11.37
CA ALA A 23 9.65 6.15 10.75
C ALA A 23 9.49 7.68 10.84
N GLY A 24 8.25 8.17 11.06
CA GLY A 24 7.95 9.58 11.16
C GLY A 24 8.01 10.31 9.81
N ARG A 25 8.00 11.66 9.83
CA ARG A 25 7.91 12.47 8.60
C ARG A 25 9.23 12.68 7.85
N ARG A 26 10.39 12.55 8.50
CA ARG A 26 11.71 12.92 7.94
C ARG A 26 12.86 12.08 8.53
N GLY A 27 12.59 10.85 8.96
CA GLY A 27 13.62 9.95 9.45
C GLY A 27 14.29 9.18 8.29
N PRO A 28 15.59 8.84 8.40
CA PRO A 28 16.19 7.86 7.51
C PRO A 28 15.41 6.54 7.63
N GLY A 29 14.80 6.10 6.54
CA GLY A 29 13.87 4.94 6.52
C GLY A 29 12.42 5.28 6.18
N THR A 30 12.05 6.57 6.13
CA THR A 30 10.70 7.00 5.72
C THR A 30 10.40 6.62 4.27
N GLU A 31 11.35 6.81 3.36
CA GLU A 31 11.19 6.45 1.93
C GLU A 31 11.03 4.95 1.75
N ALA A 32 11.91 4.15 2.36
CA ALA A 32 11.81 2.68 2.31
C ALA A 32 10.50 2.15 2.91
N ALA A 33 10.01 2.76 4.00
CA ALA A 33 8.71 2.39 4.57
C ALA A 33 7.55 2.76 3.63
N GLN A 34 7.62 3.92 2.96
CA GLN A 34 6.63 4.34 1.98
C GLN A 34 6.63 3.43 0.74
N GLU A 35 7.80 3.02 0.25
CA GLU A 35 7.93 2.06 -0.84
C GLU A 35 7.33 0.70 -0.47
N ARG A 36 7.60 0.18 0.74
CA ARG A 36 6.97 -1.06 1.21
C ARG A 36 5.45 -0.95 1.25
N LEU A 37 4.92 0.19 1.71
CA LEU A 37 3.49 0.43 1.73
C LEU A 37 2.90 0.50 0.31
N GLN A 38 3.57 1.18 -0.62
CA GLN A 38 3.19 1.22 -2.05
C GLN A 38 3.14 -0.20 -2.64
N HIS A 39 4.19 -0.99 -2.40
CA HIS A 39 4.25 -2.39 -2.84
C HIS A 39 3.13 -3.27 -2.28
N ALA A 40 2.79 -3.12 -1.00
CA ALA A 40 1.69 -3.86 -0.39
C ALA A 40 0.34 -3.50 -1.02
N VAL A 41 0.11 -2.20 -1.26
CA VAL A 41 -1.09 -1.70 -1.94
C VAL A 41 -1.16 -2.21 -3.39
N ASP A 42 -0.05 -2.19 -4.12
CA ASP A 42 -0.01 -2.65 -5.51
C ASP A 42 -0.26 -4.15 -5.63
N ARG A 43 0.30 -4.96 -4.74
CA ARG A 43 -0.01 -6.40 -4.68
C ARG A 43 -1.48 -6.64 -4.40
N ALA A 44 -2.07 -5.94 -3.43
CA ALA A 44 -3.49 -6.05 -3.14
C ALA A 44 -4.36 -5.62 -4.34
N ARG A 45 -3.97 -4.57 -5.05
CA ARG A 45 -4.66 -4.11 -6.26
C ARG A 45 -4.52 -5.09 -7.43
N ALA A 46 -3.34 -5.67 -7.63
CA ALA A 46 -3.10 -6.69 -8.65
C ALA A 46 -3.92 -7.96 -8.38
N ALA A 47 -4.13 -8.31 -7.10
CA ALA A 47 -5.00 -9.40 -6.68
C ALA A 47 -6.51 -9.07 -6.77
N GLY A 48 -6.86 -7.83 -7.12
CA GLY A 48 -8.25 -7.40 -7.33
C GLY A 48 -8.95 -6.80 -6.11
N LEU A 49 -8.25 -6.54 -5.00
CA LEU A 49 -8.87 -5.89 -3.83
C LEU A 49 -9.36 -4.49 -4.18
N ASN A 50 -10.54 -4.15 -3.67
CA ASN A 50 -11.12 -2.83 -3.82
C ASN A 50 -10.38 -1.77 -2.98
N TRP A 51 -10.44 -0.51 -3.41
CA TRP A 51 -9.86 0.61 -2.67
C TRP A 51 -10.47 0.83 -1.29
N GLY A 52 -11.70 0.38 -1.04
CA GLY A 52 -12.38 0.54 0.26
C GLY A 52 -11.62 -0.16 1.40
N PRO A 53 -11.45 -1.50 1.34
CA PRO A 53 -10.68 -2.24 2.33
C PRO A 53 -9.24 -1.73 2.50
N ILE A 54 -8.56 -1.40 1.40
CA ILE A 54 -7.20 -0.85 1.43
C ILE A 54 -7.15 0.49 2.18
N ALA A 55 -8.08 1.40 1.87
CA ALA A 55 -8.17 2.70 2.53
C ALA A 55 -8.49 2.57 4.03
N ALA A 56 -9.37 1.63 4.39
CA ALA A 56 -9.66 1.32 5.79
C ALA A 56 -8.43 0.77 6.53
N ALA A 57 -7.63 -0.09 5.89
CA ALA A 57 -6.43 -0.66 6.48
C ALA A 57 -5.35 0.38 6.82
N ILE A 58 -5.26 1.47 6.05
CA ILE A 58 -4.30 2.57 6.28
C ILE A 58 -4.92 3.78 7.00
N GLY A 59 -6.21 3.73 7.33
CA GLY A 59 -6.90 4.78 8.08
C GLY A 59 -7.15 6.08 7.31
N ILE A 60 -7.33 6.02 5.99
CA ILE A 60 -7.63 7.21 5.16
C ILE A 60 -8.92 7.05 4.37
N ALA A 61 -9.43 8.15 3.82
CA ALA A 61 -10.59 8.11 2.94
C ALA A 61 -10.26 7.38 1.61
N ARG A 62 -11.22 6.63 1.08
CA ARG A 62 -11.10 5.90 -0.21
C ARG A 62 -10.58 6.77 -1.35
N GLY A 63 -11.10 7.99 -1.48
CA GLY A 63 -10.65 8.95 -2.50
C GLY A 63 -9.19 9.34 -2.33
N ALA A 64 -8.74 9.56 -1.10
CA ALA A 64 -7.35 9.87 -0.80
C ALA A 64 -6.42 8.69 -1.15
N ALA A 65 -6.82 7.45 -0.83
CA ALA A 65 -6.07 6.26 -1.22
C ALA A 65 -5.95 6.12 -2.74
N TYR A 66 -7.06 6.29 -3.47
CA TYR A 66 -7.06 6.28 -4.93
C TYR A 66 -6.10 7.34 -5.49
N HIS A 67 -6.23 8.59 -5.07
CA HIS A 67 -5.37 9.67 -5.56
C HIS A 67 -3.89 9.46 -5.24
N ARG A 68 -3.58 8.89 -4.07
CA ARG A 68 -2.20 8.69 -3.61
C ARG A 68 -1.52 7.52 -4.34
N TYR A 69 -2.17 6.36 -4.37
CA TYR A 69 -1.52 5.10 -4.80
C TYR A 69 -1.82 4.72 -6.25
N GLN A 70 -2.85 5.30 -6.89
CA GLN A 70 -3.10 5.04 -8.31
C GLN A 70 -2.17 5.86 -9.22
N ARG A 71 -1.66 7.00 -8.75
CA ARG A 71 -0.87 7.94 -9.56
C ARG A 71 0.41 7.31 -10.11
N ASP A 72 1.00 6.35 -9.37
CA ASP A 72 2.20 5.62 -9.77
C ASP A 72 2.00 4.60 -10.89
N ARG A 73 0.76 4.22 -11.23
CA ARG A 73 0.52 3.36 -12.40
C ARG A 73 0.64 4.11 -13.73
N ARG A 74 0.58 5.45 -13.73
CA ARG A 74 0.59 6.27 -14.95
C ARG A 74 2.00 6.62 -15.43
N PHE A 75 2.98 6.61 -14.53
CA PHE A 75 4.40 6.67 -14.86
C PHE A 75 4.98 5.31 -14.51
N GLY A 76 5.04 4.42 -15.51
CA GLY A 76 5.42 3.02 -15.33
C GLY A 76 6.66 2.88 -14.46
N TRP A 77 6.46 2.49 -13.21
CA TRP A 77 7.48 1.80 -12.46
C TRP A 77 7.62 0.43 -13.09
N SER A 78 8.53 0.39 -14.06
CA SER A 78 8.95 -0.81 -14.75
C SER A 78 9.27 -1.87 -13.71
N ALA A 79 8.64 -3.04 -13.85
CA ALA A 79 9.07 -4.27 -13.21
C ALA A 79 10.47 -4.67 -13.70
N ALA A 80 11.48 -3.89 -13.31
CA ALA A 80 12.88 -4.19 -13.47
C ALA A 80 13.41 -4.52 -12.07
N HIS A 81 13.18 -5.76 -11.64
CA HIS A 81 13.98 -6.53 -10.66
C HIS A 81 13.45 -7.97 -10.71
N ALA A 82 13.64 -8.60 -11.87
CA ALA A 82 13.63 -10.05 -12.04
C ALA A 82 15.08 -10.54 -12.02
#